data_AF-A0A1G1T5E5-F1
#
_entry.id   AF-A0A1G1T5E5-F1
#
_cell.length_a   1.000
_cell.length_b   1.000
_cell.length_c   1.000
_cell.angle_alpha   90.00
_cell.angle_beta   90.00
_cell.angle_gamma   90.00
#
_symmetry.space_group_name_H-M   'P 1'
#
loop_
_entity.id
_entity.type
_entity.pdbx_description
1 polymer ?
#
loop_
_entity_poly.entity_id
_entity_poly.type
_entity_poly.pdbx_seq_one_letter_code
_entity_poly.pdbx_strand_id
1 'polypeptide(L)'
;MKDRITAMFIAFFLGSFGGQYFYLGKTGRGIACLLLFWTFIPSLIGLYHTIIWLMMSDEDFNNEYNQGQAPRMGYAYAPGASVSDELAKLFILKEKGAITEQEYNARKAQLLA
;
A
#
# COMPACT_ATOMS: atom_id res chain seq x y z
N MET A 1 4.42 7.40 -3.83
CA MET A 1 4.24 6.04 -3.29
C MET A 1 5.53 5.28 -3.48
N LYS A 2 5.94 4.46 -2.52
CA LYS A 2 7.13 3.60 -2.66
C LYS A 2 6.75 2.33 -3.41
N ASP A 3 7.63 1.83 -4.26
CA ASP A 3 7.44 0.59 -5.02
C ASP A 3 8.03 -0.61 -4.29
N ARG A 4 7.24 -1.69 -4.21
CA ARG A 4 7.64 -2.96 -3.57
C ARG A 4 8.86 -3.58 -4.25
N ILE A 5 8.86 -3.61 -5.58
CA ILE A 5 9.95 -4.19 -6.38
C ILE A 5 11.26 -3.44 -6.15
N THR A 6 11.21 -2.10 -6.17
CA THR A 6 12.39 -1.27 -5.88
C THR A 6 12.88 -1.50 -4.45
N ALA A 7 11.97 -1.56 -3.47
CA ALA A 7 12.32 -1.86 -2.09
C ALA A 7 13.02 -3.23 -1.98
N MET A 8 12.51 -4.25 -2.67
CA MET A 8 13.09 -5.61 -2.71
C MET A 8 14.51 -5.61 -3.29
N PHE A 9 14.74 -4.94 -4.43
CA PHE A 9 16.09 -4.84 -4.99
C PHE A 9 17.05 -4.10 -4.06
N ILE A 10 16.60 -3.01 -3.43
CA ILE A 10 17.42 -2.30 -2.44
C ILE A 10 17.69 -3.18 -1.22
N ALA A 11 16.73 -3.99 -0.77
CA ALA A 11 16.93 -4.91 0.33
C ALA A 11 17.91 -6.05 -0.02
N PHE A 12 17.84 -6.56 -1.25
CA PHE A 12 18.72 -7.64 -1.70
C PHE A 12 20.17 -7.17 -1.88
N PHE A 13 20.37 -6.04 -2.56
CA PHE A 13 21.72 -5.54 -2.88
C PHE A 13 22.32 -4.65 -1.77
N LEU A 14 21.49 -3.84 -1.11
CA LEU A 14 21.91 -2.87 -0.10
C LEU A 14 21.42 -3.22 1.32
N GLY A 15 20.88 -4.44 1.53
CA GLY A 15 20.34 -4.84 2.83
C GLY A 15 21.38 -4.93 3.93
N SER A 16 22.61 -5.36 3.60
CA SER A 16 23.76 -5.36 4.50
C SER A 16 24.10 -3.97 5.07
N PHE A 17 23.69 -2.90 4.38
CA PHE A 17 23.88 -1.51 4.80
C PHE A 17 22.59 -0.87 5.32
N GLY A 18 21.48 -1.61 5.38
CA GLY A 18 20.19 -1.06 5.80
C GLY A 18 19.48 -0.23 4.74
N GLY A 19 19.88 -0.31 3.46
CA GLY A 19 19.33 0.50 2.37
C GLY A 19 17.80 0.49 2.28
N GLN A 20 17.18 -0.66 2.58
CA GLN A 20 15.73 -0.79 2.58
C GLN A 20 15.04 0.15 3.58
N TYR A 21 15.68 0.42 4.74
CA TYR A 21 15.10 1.31 5.75
C TYR A 21 15.22 2.78 5.34
N PHE A 22 16.29 3.14 4.64
CA PHE A 22 16.43 4.48 4.05
C PHE A 22 15.38 4.71 2.96
N TYR A 23 15.16 3.72 2.09
CA TYR A 23 14.13 3.80 1.05
C TYR A 23 12.72 3.98 1.64
N LEU A 24 12.43 3.32 2.75
CA LEU A 24 11.15 3.44 3.46
C LEU A 24 11.00 4.76 4.26
N GLY A 25 12.04 5.60 4.33
CA GLY A 25 12.06 6.81 5.16
C GLY A 25 12.24 6.55 6.66
N LYS A 26 12.63 5.32 7.05
CA LYS A 26 12.90 4.92 8.44
C LYS A 26 14.39 5.13 8.78
N THR A 27 14.85 6.38 8.69
CA THR A 27 16.28 6.75 8.81
C THR A 27 16.94 6.25 10.10
N GLY A 28 16.26 6.29 11.24
CA GLY A 28 16.82 5.80 12.51
C GLY A 28 17.19 4.30 12.47
N ARG A 29 16.35 3.47 11.83
CA ARG A 29 16.62 2.03 11.65
C ARG A 29 17.73 1.80 10.63
N GLY A 30 17.80 2.64 9.60
CA GLY A 30 18.89 2.64 8.62
C GLY A 30 20.23 2.94 9.27
N ILE A 31 20.31 3.99 10.11
CA ILE A 31 21.53 4.35 10.85
C ILE A 31 21.95 3.22 11.80
N ALA A 32 21.01 2.61 12.52
CA ALA A 32 21.32 1.45 13.37
C ALA A 32 21.91 0.28 12.55
N CYS A 33 21.38 0.02 11.36
CA CYS A 33 21.94 -0.99 10.45
C CYS A 33 23.35 -0.61 9.96
N LEU A 34 23.62 0.67 9.66
CA LEU A 34 24.97 1.13 9.32
C LEU A 34 25.95 0.97 10.48
N LEU A 35 25.55 1.23 11.72
CA LEU A 35 26.45 0.99 12.86
C LEU A 35 26.73 -0.50 13.08
N LEU A 36 25.81 -1.36 12.65
CA LEU A 36 25.89 -2.81 12.82
C LEU A 36 26.34 -3.55 11.55
N PHE A 37 26.69 -2.90 10.43
CA PHE A 37 26.99 -3.59 9.16
C PHE A 37 28.11 -4.62 9.30
N TRP A 38 29.11 -4.34 10.15
CA TRP A 38 30.25 -5.23 10.43
C TRP A 38 29.88 -6.53 11.16
N THR A 39 28.69 -6.62 11.75
CA THR A 39 28.23 -7.83 12.46
C THR A 39 27.56 -8.85 11.55
N PHE A 40 27.40 -8.54 10.25
CA PHE A 40 26.57 -9.29 9.29
C PHE A 40 25.07 -9.43 9.66
N ILE A 41 24.65 -8.99 10.86
CA ILE A 41 23.25 -8.99 11.30
C ILE A 41 22.34 -8.23 10.31
N PRO A 42 22.71 -7.05 9.78
CA PRO A 42 21.87 -6.33 8.83
C PRO A 42 21.64 -7.09 7.52
N SER A 43 22.58 -7.94 7.11
CA SER A 43 22.43 -8.78 5.92
C SER A 43 21.32 -9.82 6.10
N LEU A 44 21.24 -10.47 7.27
CA LEU A 44 20.16 -11.40 7.59
C LEU A 44 18.80 -10.71 7.64
N ILE A 45 18.75 -9.50 8.20
CA ILE A 45 17.53 -8.69 8.24
C ILE A 45 17.08 -8.29 6.82
N GLY A 46 18.03 -7.88 5.96
CA GLY A 46 17.76 -7.55 4.56
C GLY A 46 17.23 -8.76 3.77
N LEU A 47 17.83 -9.93 3.96
CA LEU A 47 17.38 -11.18 3.35
C LEU A 47 15.95 -11.56 3.80
N TYR A 48 15.70 -11.49 5.11
CA TYR A 48 14.37 -11.72 5.69
C TYR A 48 13.31 -10.79 5.08
N HIS A 49 13.62 -9.50 4.96
CA HIS A 49 12.71 -8.52 4.38
C HIS A 49 12.48 -8.76 2.88
N THR A 50 13.52 -9.15 2.15
CA THR A 50 13.44 -9.51 0.73
C THR A 50 12.48 -10.68 0.52
N ILE A 51 12.55 -11.73 1.35
CA ILE A 51 11.66 -12.89 1.27
C ILE A 51 10.21 -12.49 1.59
N ILE A 52 9.99 -11.69 2.63
CA ILE A 52 8.64 -11.21 2.97
C ILE A 52 8.05 -10.42 1.82
N TRP A 53 8.78 -9.46 1.28
CA TRP A 53 8.29 -8.63 0.18
C TRP A 53 8.09 -9.40 -1.11
N LEU A 54 8.83 -10.49 -1.32
CA LEU A 54 8.60 -11.40 -2.44
C LEU A 54 7.28 -12.17 -2.28
N MET A 55 6.92 -12.56 -1.05
CA MET A 55 5.70 -13.33 -0.77
C MET A 55 4.46 -12.46 -0.53
N MET A 56 4.65 -11.19 -0.16
CA MET A 56 3.62 -10.20 0.13
C MET A 56 3.07 -9.58 -1.15
N SER A 57 1.78 -9.23 -1.21
CA SER A 57 1.18 -8.55 -2.36
C SER A 57 1.57 -7.06 -2.45
N ASP A 58 1.41 -6.44 -3.63
CA ASP A 58 1.59 -4.98 -3.76
C ASP A 58 0.58 -4.20 -2.89
N GLU A 59 -0.63 -4.72 -2.76
CA GLU A 59 -1.70 -4.12 -1.94
C GLU A 59 -1.30 -4.09 -0.47
N ASP A 60 -0.82 -5.22 0.06
CA ASP A 60 -0.33 -5.30 1.44
C ASP A 60 0.86 -4.36 1.64
N PHE A 61 1.81 -4.33 0.69
CA PHE A 61 2.99 -3.47 0.80
C PHE A 61 2.59 -1.99 0.84
N ASN A 62 1.68 -1.59 -0.04
CA ASN A 62 1.14 -0.24 -0.07
C ASN A 62 0.38 0.07 1.22
N ASN A 63 -0.38 -0.90 1.72
CA ASN A 63 -1.07 -0.80 2.99
C ASN A 63 -0.13 -0.84 4.20
N GLU A 64 1.15 -1.16 4.13
CA GLU A 64 2.03 -1.13 5.33
C GLU A 64 3.02 0.04 5.26
N TYR A 65 3.55 0.32 4.08
CA TYR A 65 4.66 1.26 3.88
C TYR A 65 4.25 2.58 3.22
N ASN A 66 3.05 2.61 2.62
CA ASN A 66 2.46 3.79 1.99
C ASN A 66 1.17 4.26 2.69
N GLN A 67 0.88 3.80 3.92
CA GLN A 67 -0.33 4.16 4.69
C GLN A 67 -0.58 5.67 4.86
N GLY A 68 0.46 6.50 4.77
CA GLY A 68 0.33 7.97 4.77
C GLY A 68 -0.06 8.59 3.42
N GLN A 69 -0.22 7.78 2.37
CA GLN A 69 -0.53 8.19 1.00
C GLN A 69 -1.67 7.37 0.35
N ALA A 70 -2.17 6.32 1.00
CA ALA A 70 -3.34 5.57 0.53
C ALA A 70 -4.61 6.10 1.22
N PRO A 71 -5.72 6.30 0.49
CA PRO A 71 -6.99 6.64 1.10
C PRO A 71 -7.39 5.49 2.03
N ARG A 72 -7.75 5.86 3.27
CA ARG A 72 -8.11 4.95 4.35
C ARG A 72 -9.15 3.96 3.83
N MET A 73 -8.78 2.68 3.74
CA MET A 73 -9.74 1.57 3.60
C MET A 73 -10.61 1.55 4.85
N GLY A 74 -11.69 2.31 4.79
CA GLY A 74 -12.61 2.52 5.89
C GLY A 74 -13.59 3.61 5.50
N TYR A 75 -14.39 3.36 4.45
CA TYR A 75 -15.47 4.24 3.98
C TYR A 75 -15.17 5.75 4.12
N ALA A 76 -13.91 6.16 3.92
CA ALA A 76 -13.50 7.52 4.09
C ALA A 76 -13.76 8.15 2.74
N TYR A 77 -14.89 8.88 2.67
CA TYR A 77 -15.22 9.75 1.57
C TYR A 77 -13.96 10.55 1.15
N ALA A 78 -13.38 10.16 0.02
CA ALA A 78 -12.31 10.90 -0.63
C ALA A 78 -12.97 12.01 -1.46
N PRO A 79 -12.72 13.30 -1.16
CA PRO A 79 -13.22 14.37 -2.01
C PRO A 79 -12.52 14.22 -3.38
N GLY A 80 -13.27 13.78 -4.39
CA GLY A 80 -12.78 13.44 -5.73
C GLY A 80 -12.77 11.95 -6.09
N ALA A 81 -13.55 11.11 -5.39
CA ALA A 81 -13.73 9.69 -5.70
C ALA A 81 -13.99 9.46 -7.20
N SER A 82 -13.29 8.50 -7.80
CA SER A 82 -13.43 8.19 -9.23
C SER A 82 -14.83 7.63 -9.51
N VAL A 83 -15.31 7.75 -10.76
CA VAL A 83 -16.62 7.21 -11.19
C VAL A 83 -16.83 5.75 -10.73
N SER A 84 -15.77 4.94 -10.73
CA SER A 84 -15.72 3.56 -10.21
C SER A 84 -16.06 3.44 -8.72
N ASP A 85 -15.57 4.37 -7.88
CA ASP A 85 -15.81 4.35 -6.45
C ASP A 85 -17.27 4.72 -6.11
N GLU A 86 -17.84 5.67 -6.86
CA GLU A 86 -19.25 6.03 -6.73
C GLU A 86 -20.17 4.88 -7.15
N LEU A 87 -19.84 4.17 -8.23
CA LEU A 87 -20.54 2.95 -8.68
C LEU A 87 -20.51 1.86 -7.60
N ALA A 88 -19.36 1.62 -6.96
CA ALA A 88 -19.23 0.66 -5.88
C ALA A 88 -20.10 1.04 -4.67
N LYS A 89 -20.14 2.32 -4.30
CA LYS A 89 -20.99 2.83 -3.21
C LYS A 89 -22.47 2.64 -3.52
N LEU A 90 -22.90 2.94 -4.75
CA LEU A 90 -24.27 2.73 -5.20
C LEU A 90 -24.66 1.25 -5.16
N PHE A 91 -23.75 0.35 -5.56
CA PHE A 91 -23.99 -1.09 -5.54
C PHE A 91 -24.24 -1.60 -4.11
N ILE A 92 -23.42 -1.16 -3.14
CA ILE A 92 -23.58 -1.52 -1.72
C ILE A 92 -24.91 -1.01 -1.16
N LEU A 93 -25.31 0.22 -1.49
CA LEU A 93 -26.59 0.78 -1.03
C LEU A 93 -27.79 -0.02 -1.56
N LYS A 94 -27.68 -0.49 -2.79
CA LYS A 94 -28.69 -1.32 -3.45
C LYS A 94 -28.79 -2.71 -2.82
N GLU A 95 -27.66 -3.35 -2.54
CA GLU A 95 -27.61 -4.65 -1.85
C GLU A 95 -28.22 -4.58 -0.44
N LYS A 96 -27.98 -3.48 0.27
CA LYS A 96 -28.56 -3.22 1.59
C LYS A 96 -30.07 -2.90 1.57
N GLY A 97 -30.69 -2.81 0.39
CA GLY A 97 -32.09 -2.40 0.23
C GLY A 97 -32.35 -0.94 0.62
N ALA A 98 -31.30 -0.12 0.75
CA ALA A 98 -31.42 1.29 1.09
C ALA A 98 -31.88 2.14 -0.11
N ILE A 99 -31.63 1.66 -1.33
CA ILE A 99 -32.12 2.26 -2.58
C ILE A 99 -32.78 1.20 -3.47
N THR A 100 -33.71 1.64 -4.31
CA THR A 100 -34.42 0.76 -5.25
C THR A 100 -33.59 0.51 -6.51
N GLU A 101 -33.86 -0.59 -7.21
CA GLU A 101 -33.23 -0.92 -8.51
C GLU A 101 -33.38 0.22 -9.54
N GLN A 102 -34.54 0.87 -9.55
CA GLN A 102 -34.83 1.98 -10.46
C GLN A 102 -33.92 3.18 -10.17
N GLU A 103 -33.77 3.55 -8.89
CA GLU A 103 -32.93 4.68 -8.48
C GLU A 103 -31.43 4.37 -8.68
N TYR A 104 -31.02 3.13 -8.44
CA TYR A 104 -29.67 2.66 -8.74
C TYR A 104 -29.33 2.81 -10.22
N ASN A 105 -30.21 2.37 -11.12
CA ASN A 105 -29.96 2.40 -12.55
C ASN A 105 -29.92 3.82 -13.12
N ALA A 106 -30.77 4.72 -12.60
CA ALA A 106 -30.77 6.14 -12.98
C ALA A 106 -29.45 6.83 -12.60
N ARG A 107 -28.96 6.64 -11.36
CA ARG A 107 -27.70 7.23 -10.91
C ARG A 107 -26.49 6.61 -11.59
N LYS A 108 -26.53 5.31 -11.86
CA LYS A 108 -25.50 4.60 -12.65
C LYS A 108 -25.35 5.18 -14.05
N ALA A 109 -26.45 5.47 -14.74
CA ALA A 109 -26.42 6.06 -16.08
C ALA A 109 -25.86 7.49 -16.08
N GLN A 110 -26.18 8.28 -15.05
CA GLN A 110 -25.68 9.65 -14.91
C GLN A 110 -24.16 9.72 -14.70
N LEU A 111 -23.58 8.70 -14.04
CA LEU A 111 -22.14 8.64 -13.78
C LEU A 111 -21.32 8.08 -14.94
N LEU A 112 -21.97 7.41 -15.89
CA LEU A 112 -21.34 6.82 -17.08
C LEU A 112 -21.49 7.67 -18.34
N ALA A 113 -22.21 8.79 -18.26
CA ALA A 113 -22.43 9.76 -19.33
C ALA A 113 -21.35 10.85 -19.34
#